data_AF-A0A5D4RBJ0-F1
#
_entry.id   AF-A0A5D4RBJ0-F1
#
_cell.length_a   1.000
_cell.length_b   1.000
_cell.length_c   1.000
_cell.angle_alpha   90.00
_cell.angle_beta   90.00
_cell.angle_gamma   90.00
#
_symmetry.space_group_name_H-M   'P 1'
#
loop_
_entity.id
_entity.type
_entity.pdbx_description
1 polymer ?
#
loop_
_entity_poly.entity_id
_entity_poly.type
_entity_poly.pdbx_seq_one_letter_code
_entity_poly.pdbx_strand_id
1 'polypeptide(L)' 'MYMIMDNGLLIEVIYKKKLYQYLEFIRLDNICQKTYVTCKNIVTGEMYTFDEEYIDNIITNIQPKPDEEENPVAI' A
#
# COMPACT_ATOMS: atom_id res chain seq x y z
N MET A 1 -4.26 14.47 -5.88
CA MET A 1 -3.40 13.55 -5.12
C MET A 1 -2.96 12.46 -6.08
N TYR A 2 -1.72 12.50 -6.56
CA TYR A 2 -1.20 11.53 -7.53
C TYR A 2 -0.71 10.29 -6.77
N MET A 3 -1.56 9.26 -6.63
CA MET A 3 -1.12 7.96 -6.14
C MET A 3 -0.45 7.22 -7.31
N ILE A 4 0.87 7.18 -7.31
CA ILE A 4 1.71 6.50 -8.31
C ILE A 4 1.57 4.99 -8.06
N MET A 5 0.66 4.35 -8.80
CA MET A 5 0.53 2.91 -8.91
C MET A 5 1.55 2.39 -9.94
N ASP A 6 2.78 2.06 -9.54
CA ASP A 6 3.59 1.06 -10.30
C ASP A 6 4.93 0.58 -9.69
N ASN A 7 5.31 0.95 -8.45
CA ASN A 7 6.70 0.77 -8.01
C ASN A 7 6.93 0.03 -6.69
N GLY A 8 6.08 -0.93 -6.29
CA GLY A 8 6.34 -1.71 -5.08
C GLY A 8 6.35 -0.86 -3.79
N LEU A 9 5.59 0.24 -3.81
CA LEU A 9 5.37 1.10 -2.65
C LEU A 9 4.50 0.34 -1.64
N LEU A 10 5.13 -0.09 -0.55
CA LEU A 10 4.40 -0.62 0.60
C LEU A 10 4.00 0.54 1.50
N ILE A 11 2.74 0.53 1.91
CA ILE A 11 2.21 1.50 2.85
C ILE A 11 2.06 0.88 4.23
N GLU A 12 2.19 1.72 5.23
CA GLU A 12 1.78 1.42 6.60
C GLU A 12 0.66 2.38 6.97
N VAL A 13 -0.37 1.85 7.61
CA VAL A 13 -1.55 2.62 8.03
C VAL A 13 -1.63 2.54 9.55
N ILE A 14 -1.65 3.71 10.19
CA ILE A 14 -2.02 3.81 11.61
C ILE A 14 -3.52 4.10 11.63
N TYR A 15 -4.31 3.14 12.08
CA TYR A 15 -5.77 3.22 12.14
C TYR A 15 -6.23 2.96 13.57
N LYS A 16 -6.94 3.94 14.17
CA LYS A 16 -7.39 3.87 15.57
C LYS A 16 -6.27 3.45 16.53
N LYS A 17 -5.09 4.07 16.39
CA LYS A 17 -3.86 3.81 17.17
C LYS A 17 -3.25 2.41 16.98
N LYS A 18 -3.69 1.64 15.99
CA LYS A 18 -3.09 0.34 15.64
C LYS A 18 -2.34 0.46 14.32
N LEU A 19 -1.12 -0.09 14.29
CA LEU A 19 -0.27 -0.13 13.11
C LEU A 19 -0.62 -1.35 12.24
N TYR A 20 -0.77 -1.11 10.94
CA TYR A 20 -0.93 -2.12 9.90
C TYR A 20 0.20 -1.93 8.88
N GLN A 21 1.03 -2.96 8.68
CA GLN A 21 2.23 -2.90 7.84
C GLN A 21 2.12 -3.81 6.62
N TYR A 22 3.07 -3.65 5.68
CA TYR A 22 3.18 -4.45 4.46
C TYR A 22 1.91 -4.39 3.60
N LEU A 23 1.27 -3.23 3.57
CA LEU A 23 0.05 -3.04 2.82
C LEU A 23 0.37 -2.60 1.39
N GLU A 24 -0.29 -3.21 0.43
CA GLU A 24 -0.38 -2.75 -0.94
C GLU A 24 -1.74 -2.07 -1.12
N PHE A 25 -1.76 -0.87 -1.70
CA PHE A 25 -3.00 -0.19 -2.03
C PHE A 25 -3.74 -0.95 -3.12
N ILE A 26 -5.04 -1.21 -2.90
CA ILE A 26 -5.88 -1.91 -3.87
C ILE A 26 -6.84 -0.93 -4.53
N ARG A 27 -7.61 -0.16 -3.73
CA ARG A 27 -8.57 0.80 -4.27
C ARG A 27 -9.04 1.81 -3.22
N LEU A 28 -9.68 2.86 -3.72
CA LEU A 28 -10.39 3.86 -2.94
C LEU A 28 -11.86 3.86 -3.37
N ASP A 29 -12.77 3.71 -2.42
CA ASP A 29 -14.22 3.72 -2.63
C ASP A 29 -14.83 4.96 -1.97
N ASN A 30 -15.73 5.67 -2.65
CA ASN A 30 -16.54 6.73 -2.03
C ASN A 30 -18.00 6.28 -1.97
N ILE A 31 -18.54 6.12 -0.75
CA ILE A 31 -19.88 5.60 -0.51
C ILE A 31 -20.58 6.53 0.47
N CYS A 32 -21.72 7.10 0.06
CA CYS A 32 -22.50 7.99 0.90
C CYS A 32 -21.67 9.12 1.54
N GLN A 33 -20.78 9.75 0.76
CA GLN A 33 -19.88 10.83 1.19
C GLN A 33 -18.76 10.42 2.15
N LYS A 34 -18.63 9.13 2.48
CA LYS A 34 -17.49 8.57 3.21
C LYS A 34 -16.48 7.96 2.24
N THR A 35 -15.20 8.17 2.53
CA THR A 35 -14.09 7.59 1.76
C THR A 35 -13.55 6.37 2.48
N TYR A 36 -13.38 5.28 1.74
CA TYR A 36 -12.77 4.06 2.23
C TYR A 36 -11.52 3.73 1.41
N VAL A 37 -10.48 3.29 2.11
CA VAL A 37 -9.22 2.83 1.52
C VAL A 37 -9.11 1.33 1.74
N THR A 38 -9.03 0.56 0.67
CA THR A 38 -8.82 -0.88 0.74
C THR A 38 -7.38 -1.23 0.37
N CYS A 39 -6.74 -2.01 1.23
CA CYS A 39 -5.38 -2.49 1.07
C CYS A 39 -5.32 -4.01 1.25
N LYS A 40 -4.28 -4.62 0.68
CA LYS A 40 -3.95 -6.03 0.90
C LYS A 40 -2.64 -6.12 1.66
N ASN A 41 -2.59 -6.93 2.70
CA ASN A 41 -1.32 -7.30 3.31
C ASN A 41 -0.62 -8.31 2.40
N ILE A 42 0.56 -7.96 1.89
CA ILE A 42 1.28 -8.81 0.93
C ILE A 42 1.91 -10.05 1.58
N VAL A 43 2.11 -10.05 2.90
CA VAL A 43 2.69 -11.16 3.66
C VAL A 43 1.62 -12.19 4.03
N THR A 44 0.47 -11.73 4.54
CA THR A 44 -0.63 -12.62 5.00
C THR A 44 -1.68 -12.88 3.93
N GLY A 45 -1.75 -12.02 2.90
CA GLY A 45 -2.78 -12.05 1.86
C GLY A 45 -4.12 -11.46 2.30
N GLU A 46 -4.25 -11.02 3.56
CA GLU A 46 -5.49 -10.48 4.11
C GLU A 46 -5.86 -9.12 3.51
N MET A 47 -7.17 -8.87 3.40
CA MET A 47 -7.70 -7.60 2.91
C MET A 47 -8.18 -6.74 4.07
N TYR A 48 -7.82 -5.47 4.04
CA TYR A 48 -8.19 -4.48 5.04
C TYR A 48 -8.90 -3.30 4.36
N THR A 49 -10.03 -2.86 4.91
CA THR A 49 -10.73 -1.66 4.48
C THR A 49 -10.82 -0.68 5.64
N PHE A 50 -10.29 0.51 5.43
CA PHE A 50 -10.22 1.59 6.41
C PHE A 50 -11.18 2.70 6.00
N ASP A 51 -11.97 3.20 6.94
CA ASP A 51 -12.68 4.49 6.78
C ASP A 51 -11.65 5.61 6.99
N GLU A 52 -11.50 6.48 5.99
CA GLU A 52 -10.48 7.54 5.96
C GLU A 52 -10.54 8.44 7.20
N GLU A 53 -11.73 8.66 7.77
CA GLU A 53 -11.94 9.50 8.95
C GLU A 53 -11.21 9.01 10.22
N TYR A 54 -10.85 7.71 10.27
CA TYR A 54 -10.16 7.11 11.42
C TYR A 54 -8.71 6.70 11.13
N ILE A 55 -8.18 7.10 9.98
CA ILE A 55 -6.76 6.94 9.68
C ILE A 55 -6.01 8.05 10.40
N ASP A 56 -5.19 7.67 11.38
CA ASP A 56 -4.35 8.61 12.12
C ASP A 56 -3.13 9.05 11.29
N ASN A 57 -2.56 8.14 10.48
CA ASN A 57 -1.43 8.44 9.60
C ASN A 57 -1.24 7.38 8.50
N ILE A 58 -0.59 7.77 7.40
CA ILE A 58 -0.13 6.88 6.34
C ILE A 58 1.37 7.11 6.12
N ILE A 59 2.15 6.04 6.23
CA ILE A 59 3.60 6.06 5.99
C ILE A 59 3.86 5.28 4.69
N THR A 60 4.55 5.90 3.74
CA THR A 60 4.91 5.26 2.48
C THR A 60 6.38 4.83 2.52
N ASN A 61 6.63 3.52 2.41
CA ASN A 61 7.97 2.96 2.31
C ASN A 61 8.24 2.54 0.87
N ILE A 62 9.26 3.14 0.27
CA ILE A 62 9.78 2.71 -1.03
C ILE A 62 10.70 1.53 -0.75
N GLN A 63 10.27 0.32 -1.09
CA GLN A 63 11.19 -0.81 -1.14
C GLN A 63 12.06 -0.64 -2.40
N PRO A 64 13.40 -0.65 -2.30
CA PRO A 64 14.23 -0.76 -3.49
C PRO A 64 13.91 -2.09 -4.16
N LYS A 65 13.57 -2.08 -5.46
CA LYS A 65 13.50 -3.31 -6.25
C LYS A 65 14.88 -3.97 -6.18
N PRO A 66 14.99 -5.30 -5.94
CA PRO A 66 16.25 -5.98 -6.21
C PRO A 66 16.57 -5.77 -7.69
N ASP A 67 17.77 -5.27 -7.98
CA ASP A 67 18.22 -5.01 -9.34
C ASP A 67 17.97 -6.27 -10.18
N GLU A 68 17.22 -6.13 -11.27
CA GLU A 68 17.11 -7.18 -12.28
C GLU A 68 18.53 -7.46 -12.76
N GLU A 69 19.05 -8.63 -12.39
CA GLU A 69 20.38 -9.10 -12.76
C GLU A 69 20.49 -9.00 -14.29
N GLU A 70 21.23 -7.99 -14.77
CA GLU A 70 21.53 -7.83 -16.19
C GLU A 70 22.11 -9.15 -16.68
N ASN A 71 21.30 -9.90 -17.44
CA ASN A 71 21.72 -11.13 -18.07
C ASN A 71 22.95 -10.79 -18.94
N PRO A 72 24.17 -11.25 -18.61
CA PRO A 72 25.32 -10.94 -19.42
C PRO A 72 25.09 -11.57 -20.78
N VAL A 73 24.96 -10.73 -21.79
CA VAL A 73 24.88 -11.13 -23.20
C VAL A 73 25.98 -12.17 -23.44
N ALA A 74 25.56 -13.41 -23.70
CA ALA A 74 26.46 -14.48 -24.09
C ALA A 74 27.16 -14.06 -25.39
N ILE A 75 28.47 -13.89 -25.30
CA ILE A 75 29.41 -13.61 -26.40
C ILE A 75 29.53 -14.83 -27.31
#